data_AF-A0A522K3H8-F1
#
_entry.id   AF-A0A522K3H8-F1
#
_cell.length_a   1.000
_cell.length_b   1.000
_cell.length_c   1.000
_cell.angle_alpha   90.00
_cell.angle_beta   90.00
_cell.angle_gamma   90.00
#
_symmetry.space_group_name_H-M   'P 1'
#
loop_
_entity.id
_entity.type
_entity.pdbx_description
1 polymer ?
#
loop_
_entity_poly.entity_id
_entity_poly.type
_entity_poly.pdbx_seq_one_letter_code
_entity_poly.pdbx_strand_id
1 'polypeptide(L)' 'LPPLRIDCGLDDPYLESNRELHAALQRAGIAHHYAESAGGHDWRYWTTTLENTLRFFGDVLHATEDDA' A
#
# COMPACT_ATOMS: atom_id res chain seq x y z
N LEU A 1 -10.70 11.30 -1.20
CA LEU A 1 -10.73 9.82 -1.07
C LEU A 1 -10.08 9.47 0.27
N PRO A 2 -10.48 8.38 0.94
CA PRO A 2 -9.74 7.89 2.10
C PRO A 2 -8.27 7.64 1.72
N PRO A 3 -7.32 7.77 2.67
CA PRO A 3 -5.93 7.40 2.43
C PRO A 3 -5.81 5.97 1.91
N LEU A 4 -4.99 5.78 0.89
CA LEU A 4 -4.82 4.50 0.19
C LEU A 4 -3.37 4.03 0.28
N ARG A 5 -3.18 2.75 0.59
CA ARG A 5 -1.91 2.04 0.52
C ARG A 5 -2.04 0.81 -0.38
N ILE A 6 -1.03 0.59 -1.22
CA ILE A 6 -0.87 -0.58 -2.10
C ILE A 6 0.52 -1.15 -1.81
N ASP A 7 0.60 -2.47 -1.61
CA ASP A 7 1.82 -3.17 -1.19
C ASP A 7 1.84 -4.55 -1.88
N CYS A 8 2.87 -4.86 -2.66
CA CYS A 8 2.92 -6.07 -3.49
C CYS A 8 4.32 -6.70 -3.57
N GLY A 9 4.37 -8.02 -3.55
CA GLY A 9 5.62 -8.78 -3.63
C GLY A 9 6.24 -8.75 -5.03
N LEU A 10 7.57 -8.69 -5.12
CA LEU A 10 8.31 -8.69 -6.38
C LEU A 10 8.13 -9.98 -7.20
N ASP A 11 7.78 -11.10 -6.55
CA ASP A 11 7.52 -12.39 -7.16
C ASP A 11 6.01 -12.72 -7.24
N ASP A 12 5.14 -11.73 -6.94
CA ASP A 12 3.68 -11.91 -6.98
C ASP A 12 3.16 -11.88 -8.44
N PRO A 13 2.29 -12.82 -8.86
CA PRO A 13 1.70 -12.83 -10.20
C PRO A 13 0.87 -11.58 -10.54
N TYR A 14 0.47 -10.79 -9.55
CA TYR A 14 -0.31 -9.57 -9.71
C TYR A 14 0.52 -8.28 -9.61
N LEU A 15 1.86 -8.38 -9.57
CA LEU A 15 2.74 -7.21 -9.48
C LEU A 15 2.49 -6.21 -10.60
N GLU A 16 2.36 -6.67 -11.84
CA GLU A 16 2.15 -5.77 -12.99
C GLU A 16 0.82 -5.04 -12.89
N SER A 17 -0.26 -5.73 -12.50
CA SER A 17 -1.56 -5.08 -12.27
C SER A 17 -1.50 -4.03 -11.15
N ASN A 18 -0.70 -4.27 -10.10
CA ASN A 18 -0.47 -3.27 -9.05
C ASN A 18 0.30 -2.05 -9.56
N ARG A 19 1.31 -2.25 -10.43
CA ARG A 19 2.04 -1.15 -11.10
C ARG A 19 1.16 -0.35 -12.05
N GLU A 20 0.30 -1.03 -12.81
CA GLU A 20 -0.68 -0.38 -13.70
C GLU A 20 -1.65 0.51 -12.91
N LEU A 21 -2.18 0.00 -11.79
CA LEU A 21 -3.03 0.77 -10.89
C LEU A 21 -2.28 1.97 -10.29
N HIS A 22 -1.06 1.75 -9.79
CA HIS A 22 -0.20 2.81 -9.26
C HIS A 22 0.00 3.94 -10.30
N ALA A 23 0.36 3.58 -11.54
CA ALA A 23 0.57 4.54 -12.60
C ALA A 23 -0.73 5.27 -13.00
N ALA A 24 -1.88 4.59 -12.97
CA ALA A 24 -3.18 5.21 -13.23
C ALA A 24 -3.55 6.24 -12.14
N LEU A 25 -3.32 5.92 -10.87
CA LEU A 25 -3.55 6.82 -9.75
C LEU A 25 -2.60 8.04 -9.80
N GLN A 26 -1.33 7.84 -10.17
CA GLN A 26 -0.39 8.95 -10.40
C GLN A 26 -0.88 9.88 -11.51
N ARG A 27 -1.29 9.34 -12.67
CA ARG A 27 -1.83 10.14 -13.78
C ARG A 27 -3.09 10.92 -13.39
N ALA A 28 -3.89 10.38 -12.49
CA ALA A 28 -5.09 11.03 -11.96
C ALA A 28 -4.79 12.03 -10.83
N GLY A 29 -3.55 12.15 -10.36
CA GLY A 29 -3.18 13.01 -9.24
C GLY A 29 -3.77 12.57 -7.89
N ILE A 30 -4.09 11.28 -7.74
CA ILE A 30 -4.67 10.74 -6.51
C ILE A 30 -3.55 10.35 -5.56
N ALA A 31 -3.53 10.94 -4.36
CA ALA A 31 -2.56 10.61 -3.32
C ALA A 31 -2.75 9.16 -2.82
N HIS A 32 -1.64 8.41 -2.76
CA HIS A 32 -1.60 7.04 -2.27
C HIS A 32 -0.16 6.65 -1.93
N HIS A 33 0.01 5.64 -1.09
CA HIS A 33 1.29 4.99 -0.81
C HIS A 33 1.42 3.72 -1.65
N TYR A 34 2.56 3.56 -2.33
CA TYR A 34 2.89 2.37 -3.10
C TYR A 34 4.21 1.78 -2.59
N ALA A 35 4.25 0.47 -2.39
CA ALA A 35 5.43 -0.25 -1.96
C ALA A 35 5.56 -1.60 -2.68
N GLU A 36 6.81 -1.96 -2.97
CA GLU A 36 7.19 -3.28 -3.48
C GLU A 36 8.29 -3.85 -2.58
N SER A 37 8.29 -5.17 -2.35
CA SER A 37 9.32 -5.83 -1.52
C SER A 37 9.50 -7.30 -1.92
N ALA A 38 10.61 -7.91 -1.51
CA ALA A 38 10.90 -9.31 -1.85
C ALA A 38 9.83 -10.26 -1.27
N GLY A 39 9.37 -11.22 -2.08
CA GLY A 39 8.32 -12.18 -1.74
C GLY A 39 7.22 -12.26 -2.79
N GLY A 40 6.28 -13.19 -2.63
CA GLY A 40 5.21 -13.43 -3.60
C GLY A 40 3.82 -13.43 -2.96
N HIS A 41 2.89 -14.16 -3.56
CA HIS A 41 1.49 -14.23 -3.13
C HIS A 41 1.28 -15.21 -1.97
N ASP A 42 1.89 -14.91 -0.82
CA ASP A 42 1.92 -15.81 0.32
C ASP A 42 1.90 -15.10 1.69
N TRP A 43 1.57 -15.88 2.72
CA TRP A 43 1.52 -15.41 4.11
C TRP A 43 2.87 -14.94 4.65
N ARG A 44 3.98 -15.50 4.14
CA ARG A 44 5.31 -15.08 4.59
C ARG A 44 5.53 -13.63 4.18
N TYR A 45 5.23 -13.28 2.93
CA TYR A 45 5.28 -11.90 2.45
C TYR A 45 4.37 -10.98 3.28
N TRP A 46 3.07 -11.30 3.37
CA TRP A 46 2.10 -10.43 4.06
C TRP A 46 2.45 -10.21 5.55
N THR A 47 2.98 -11.22 6.22
CA THR A 47 3.43 -11.08 7.61
C THR A 47 4.62 -10.13 7.72
N THR A 48 5.52 -10.13 6.72
CA THR A 48 6.70 -9.26 6.71
C THR A 48 6.33 -7.78 6.50
N THR A 49 5.26 -7.50 5.76
CA THR A 49 4.81 -6.12 5.48
C THR A 49 3.69 -5.63 6.41
N LEU A 50 3.17 -6.50 7.28
CA LEU A 50 2.06 -6.19 8.20
C LEU A 50 2.35 -4.99 9.10
N GLU A 51 3.56 -4.90 9.66
CA GLU A 51 3.93 -3.77 10.52
C GLU A 51 3.78 -2.43 9.79
N ASN A 52 4.29 -2.32 8.56
CA ASN A 52 4.17 -1.09 7.76
C ASN A 52 2.72 -0.73 7.47
N THR A 53 1.88 -1.74 7.22
CA THR A 53 0.44 -1.54 6.99
C THR A 53 -0.27 -1.07 8.26
N LEU A 54 0.05 -1.64 9.43
CA LEU A 54 -0.52 -1.20 10.70
C LEU A 54 -0.08 0.22 11.08
N ARG A 55 1.19 0.57 10.82
CA ARG A 55 1.69 1.94 11.02
C ARG A 55 0.96 2.94 10.13
N PHE A 56 0.75 2.61 8.84
CA PHE A 56 -0.06 3.43 7.95
C PHE A 56 -1.47 3.69 8.51
N PHE A 57 -2.15 2.66 9.03
CA PHE A 57 -3.46 2.86 9.67
C PHE A 57 -3.36 3.72 10.94
N GLY A 58 -2.33 3.52 11.77
CA GLY A 58 -2.09 4.35 12.95
C GLY A 58 -1.91 5.82 12.59
N ASP A 59 -1.07 6.13 11.60
CA ASP A 59 -0.83 7.50 11.14
C ASP A 59 -2.11 8.13 10.58
N VAL A 60 -2.89 7.37 9.80
CA VAL A 60 -4.16 7.83 9.23
C VAL A 60 -5.20 8.11 10.31
N LEU A 61 -5.36 7.21 11.28
CA LEU A 61 -6.37 7.34 12.33
C LEU A 61 -6.02 8.46 13.32
N HIS A 62 -4.74 8.62 13.67
CA HIS A 62 -4.31 9.72 14.55
C HIS A 62 -4.37 11.08 13.85
N ALA A 63 -4.00 11.17 12.56
CA ALA A 63 -4.15 12.43 11.82
C ALA A 63 -5.61 12.92 11.77
N THR A 64 -6.58 12.00 11.74
CA THR A 64 -8.00 12.36 11.76
C THR A 64 -8.52 12.82 13.12
N GLU A 65 -7.83 12.51 14.23
CA GLU A 65 -8.19 12.98 15.57
C GLU A 65 -7.76 14.43 15.80
N ASP A 66 -6.64 14.85 15.20
CA ASP A 66 -6.10 16.22 15.32
C ASP A 66 -6.84 17.24 14.43
N ASP A 67 -7.51 16.78 13.37
CA ASP A 67 -8.30 17.60 12.44
C ASP A 67 -9.79 17.74 12.83
N ALA A 68 -10.24 17.07 13.91
CA ALA A 68 -11.63 17.02 14.39
C ALA A 68 -11.88 17.95 15.58
#